data_AF-A0A3N5X498-F1
#
_entry.id   AF-A0A3N5X498-F1
#
_cell.length_a   1.000
_cell.length_b   1.000
_cell.length_c   1.000
_cell.angle_alpha   90.00
_cell.angle_beta   90.00
_cell.angle_gamma   90.00
#
_symmetry.space_group_name_H-M   'P 1'
#
loop_
_entity.id
_entity.type
_entity.pdbx_description
1 polymer ?
#
loop_
_entity_poly.entity_id
_entity_poly.type
_entity_poly.pdbx_seq_one_letter_code
_entity_poly.pdbx_strand_id
1 'polypeptide(L)'
;MKPFTRLILTAALFVLAACGRSTSLPNPQPGPSPTRTAGQQDIFLPFMNQSEYKTATVPMAYPAPGVPGKPRAAAFHRSGQTFITWTERSDLNGEVYRVYRSNNLINRNGLDRAQFLAQVGKNSARVWANYRVEEGVGTPRLAERMILEDNGAQIPDGTGALVWTLAPEDFGGAASGAGYYAVTVTPPGGQEVFSSDYVVGPLEEAVTDPEPVEITRSPGIKAGPGGHFFLQYMDLRHWNPTFHAPNATNQFFGIDPEREDFSNDLAYTYDYSIFEPTPELCGGEVPDPLPVMIFLHGARNNRYGAPSKYIYPHCAYGVYPIDESETWYFGFARAHDFRTNTPVEPGDVIENFTERRVLRILADLMRKPPGPAVDPQRVYLFGHSMGGTGSLAFAQRYPNIFAAIYSGQPVTYFEATPGIQEPWPELLAMRWGAQALNLPIAISAPNGWADHLQKYNGVGVYDWEDLRAAFNPAAKPDRGGDEMVPFGIDHGTIDDAVLFPSQGQPVYPPLLASPRAWAGGITEAEHEWSNFGFPLPAMASVEDVPFWGLRVIRDETVPGLSLLSSNNPEPPTEPVTYNQTILWSPSWNAWDGAPVDEPGEWRMSFCAIDAEAVADGSP
;
A
#
# COMPACT_ATOMS: atom_id res chain seq x y z
N MET A 1 0.31 -0.73 -26.21
CA MET A 1 0.68 -2.17 -26.23
C MET A 1 0.97 -2.58 -27.66
N LYS A 2 2.23 -2.85 -28.00
CA LYS A 2 2.57 -3.52 -29.26
C LYS A 2 2.39 -5.03 -29.02
N PRO A 3 1.76 -5.81 -29.93
CA PRO A 3 1.73 -7.25 -29.79
C PRO A 3 3.15 -7.79 -30.01
N PHE A 4 3.76 -8.36 -28.97
CA PHE A 4 5.05 -9.04 -29.12
C PHE A 4 4.85 -10.34 -29.90
N THR A 5 5.58 -10.44 -31.02
CA THR A 5 5.78 -11.71 -31.71
C THR A 5 6.87 -12.44 -30.93
N ARG A 6 6.59 -13.64 -30.39
CA ARG A 6 7.60 -14.55 -29.85
C ARG A 6 8.59 -14.87 -30.98
N LEU A 7 9.71 -14.15 -31.04
CA LEU A 7 10.81 -14.51 -31.92
C LEU A 7 11.59 -15.62 -31.19
N ILE A 8 11.34 -16.88 -31.55
CA ILE A 8 12.21 -18.00 -31.12
C ILE A 8 13.51 -17.86 -31.93
N LEU A 9 14.45 -17.08 -31.41
CA LEU A 9 15.81 -16.99 -31.92
C LEU A 9 16.60 -18.19 -31.40
N THR A 10 16.61 -19.27 -32.18
CA THR A 10 17.49 -20.40 -31.93
C THR A 10 18.93 -19.97 -32.21
N ALA A 11 19.73 -19.86 -31.15
CA ALA A 11 21.17 -19.59 -31.15
C ALA A 11 21.59 -18.22 -31.74
N ALA A 12 21.39 -17.14 -30.97
CA ALA A 12 22.26 -15.97 -31.09
C ALA A 12 23.61 -16.28 -30.43
N LEU A 13 24.70 -16.16 -31.19
CA LEU A 13 26.06 -16.30 -30.67
C LEU A 13 26.39 -15.06 -29.83
N PHE A 14 26.25 -15.14 -28.51
CA PHE A 14 26.69 -14.07 -27.60
C PHE A 14 28.22 -14.04 -27.56
N VAL A 15 28.82 -12.92 -27.99
CA VAL A 15 30.24 -12.66 -27.72
C VAL A 15 30.33 -12.06 -26.32
N LEU A 16 30.51 -12.90 -25.32
CA LEU A 16 30.85 -12.48 -23.96
C LEU A 16 32.28 -11.91 -23.96
N ALA A 17 32.40 -10.60 -23.75
CA ALA A 17 33.68 -9.98 -23.43
C ALA A 17 33.86 -9.98 -21.90
N ALA A 18 35.07 -10.29 -21.43
CA ALA A 18 35.43 -10.02 -20.04
C ALA A 18 35.44 -8.51 -19.82
N CYS A 19 34.82 -8.02 -18.74
CA CYS A 19 34.83 -6.59 -18.44
C CYS A 19 36.29 -6.15 -18.29
N GLY A 20 36.76 -5.29 -19.19
CA GLY A 20 38.03 -4.61 -19.01
C GLY A 20 37.94 -3.85 -17.70
N ARG A 21 38.68 -4.30 -16.67
CA ARG A 21 38.76 -3.64 -15.36
C ARG A 21 39.25 -2.20 -15.56
N SER A 22 38.34 -1.26 -15.78
CA SER A 22 38.52 0.08 -15.26
C SER A 22 38.43 -0.07 -13.75
N THR A 23 39.57 0.14 -13.09
CA THR A 23 39.75 -0.03 -11.65
C THR A 23 38.85 0.93 -10.87
N SER A 24 37.61 0.53 -10.58
CA SER A 24 36.82 0.76 -9.36
C SER A 24 35.32 0.58 -9.63
N LEU A 25 34.87 -0.67 -9.85
CA LEU A 25 33.56 -1.06 -9.31
C LEU A 25 33.84 -1.54 -7.88
N PRO A 26 33.20 -0.98 -6.85
CA PRO A 26 33.45 -1.41 -5.48
C PRO A 26 32.99 -2.85 -5.36
N ASN A 27 33.96 -3.74 -5.17
CA ASN A 27 33.70 -5.10 -4.75
C ASN A 27 33.11 -4.99 -3.33
N PRO A 28 31.87 -5.45 -3.04
CA PRO A 28 31.44 -5.60 -1.68
C PRO A 28 32.24 -6.77 -1.10
N GLN A 29 33.40 -6.46 -0.53
CA GLN A 29 33.88 -7.26 0.59
C GLN A 29 32.73 -7.30 1.60
N PRO A 30 32.39 -8.45 2.21
CA PRO A 30 31.66 -8.43 3.46
C PRO A 30 32.55 -7.66 4.44
N GLY A 31 32.33 -6.35 4.52
CA GLY A 31 32.94 -5.53 5.55
C GLY A 31 32.53 -6.14 6.89
N PRO A 32 33.37 -6.05 7.93
CA PRO A 32 32.93 -6.46 9.26
C PRO A 32 31.62 -5.74 9.51
N SER A 33 30.55 -6.51 9.78
CA SER A 33 29.27 -5.96 10.23
C SER A 33 29.62 -4.83 11.19
N PRO A 34 29.14 -3.59 10.99
CA PRO A 34 29.28 -2.61 12.04
C PRO A 34 28.65 -3.29 13.23
N THR A 35 29.44 -3.50 14.28
CA THR A 35 28.88 -3.87 15.57
C THR A 35 28.08 -2.65 16.00
N ARG A 36 26.87 -2.51 15.44
CA ARG A 36 25.84 -1.66 15.98
C ARG A 36 25.43 -2.36 17.25
N THR A 37 26.06 -1.94 18.34
CA THR A 37 25.49 -2.13 19.66
C THR A 37 24.03 -1.69 19.58
N ALA A 38 23.13 -2.61 19.91
CA ALA A 38 21.74 -2.31 20.18
C ALA A 38 21.69 -1.10 21.13
N GLY A 39 21.21 0.04 20.62
CA GLY A 39 21.16 1.30 21.35
C GLY A 39 22.02 2.39 20.75
N GLN A 40 21.52 3.07 19.71
CA GLN A 40 21.93 4.46 19.47
C GLN A 40 20.76 5.21 18.83
N GLN A 41 19.85 5.66 19.70
CA GLN A 41 19.03 6.83 19.46
C GLN A 41 19.84 8.09 19.82
N ASP A 42 19.42 9.21 19.23
CA ASP A 42 19.82 10.59 19.49
C ASP A 42 20.96 11.17 18.62
N ILE A 43 20.57 11.69 17.46
CA ILE A 43 21.26 12.81 16.81
C ILE A 43 20.31 14.02 16.87
N PHE A 44 20.62 14.95 17.77
CA PHE A 44 20.04 16.29 17.86
C PHE A 44 20.68 17.20 16.80
N LEU A 45 19.87 17.88 15.98
CA LEU A 45 20.27 19.09 15.27
C LEU A 45 19.26 20.23 15.54
N PRO A 46 19.72 21.49 15.63
CA PRO A 46 18.95 22.59 16.19
C PRO A 46 17.97 23.22 15.19
N PHE A 47 16.85 23.68 15.74
CA PHE A 47 15.76 24.40 15.10
C PHE A 47 16.21 25.55 14.19
N MET A 48 15.69 25.57 12.96
CA MET A 48 15.57 26.77 12.12
C MET A 48 14.11 27.20 12.01
N ASN A 49 13.87 28.49 12.27
CA ASN A 49 12.59 29.18 12.18
C ASN A 49 11.96 29.02 10.79
N GLN A 50 10.75 28.45 10.71
CA GLN A 50 9.91 28.53 9.52
C GLN A 50 8.98 29.75 9.61
N SER A 51 9.12 30.66 8.66
CA SER A 51 8.24 31.80 8.44
C SER A 51 6.93 31.39 7.77
N GLU A 52 5.88 32.10 8.14
CA GLU A 52 4.46 31.90 7.82
C GLU A 52 4.14 31.71 6.32
N TYR A 53 3.52 30.58 5.98
CA TYR A 53 2.65 30.46 4.81
C TYR A 53 1.19 30.55 5.27
N LYS A 54 0.52 31.67 4.95
CA LYS A 54 -0.91 31.85 5.15
C LYS A 54 -1.67 31.37 3.91
N THR A 55 -2.23 30.17 3.96
CA THR A 55 -3.37 29.78 3.12
C THR A 55 -4.64 30.29 3.79
N ALA A 56 -5.43 31.07 3.07
CA ALA A 56 -6.71 31.56 3.55
C ALA A 56 -7.76 30.44 3.40
N THR A 57 -7.95 29.64 4.44
CA THR A 57 -9.14 28.80 4.62
C THR A 57 -10.18 29.59 5.42
N VAL A 58 -11.42 29.60 4.95
CA VAL A 58 -12.56 29.99 5.80
C VAL A 58 -12.86 28.75 6.64
N PRO A 59 -12.62 28.75 7.96
CA PRO A 59 -12.82 27.57 8.77
C PRO A 59 -14.29 27.15 8.72
N MET A 60 -14.56 25.87 8.48
CA MET A 60 -15.90 25.33 8.64
C MET A 60 -16.38 25.54 10.07
N ALA A 61 -17.53 26.20 10.22
CA ALA A 61 -18.19 26.30 11.51
C ALA A 61 -18.94 24.99 11.78
N TYR A 62 -18.42 24.16 12.69
CA TYR A 62 -19.14 22.98 13.18
C TYR A 62 -20.48 23.41 13.84
N PRO A 63 -21.55 22.60 13.71
CA PRO A 63 -22.82 22.91 14.35
C PRO A 63 -22.66 23.00 15.87
N ALA A 64 -22.98 24.17 16.44
CA ALA A 64 -22.85 24.42 17.87
C ALA A 64 -23.87 23.59 18.68
N PRO A 65 -23.48 23.03 19.84
CA PRO A 65 -24.42 22.29 20.68
C PRO A 65 -25.58 23.17 21.17
N GLY A 66 -26.82 22.69 20.98
CA GLY A 66 -27.94 23.04 21.85
C GLY A 66 -28.54 24.46 21.76
N VAL A 67 -28.25 25.26 20.73
CA VAL A 67 -28.98 26.54 20.54
C VAL A 67 -30.31 26.28 19.81
N PRO A 68 -31.48 26.55 20.42
CA PRO A 68 -32.77 26.39 19.75
C PRO A 68 -32.83 27.22 18.46
N GLY A 69 -33.22 26.59 17.34
CA GLY A 69 -33.38 27.25 16.04
C GLY A 69 -32.13 27.33 15.15
N LYS A 70 -30.98 26.75 15.56
CA LYS A 70 -29.84 26.54 14.65
C LYS A 70 -29.86 25.14 14.04
N PRO A 71 -29.48 24.98 12.76
CA PRO A 71 -29.24 23.66 12.17
C PRO A 71 -28.25 22.86 13.02
N ARG A 72 -28.58 21.61 13.27
CA ARG A 72 -27.76 20.62 13.98
C ARG A 72 -26.95 19.75 13.04
N ALA A 73 -27.18 19.85 11.72
CA ALA A 73 -26.37 19.21 10.70
C ALA A 73 -25.73 20.27 9.79
N ALA A 74 -24.54 19.95 9.27
CA ALA A 74 -23.83 20.72 8.27
C ALA A 74 -23.23 19.76 7.24
N ALA A 75 -23.10 20.21 5.99
CA ALA A 75 -22.43 19.47 4.96
C ALA A 75 -21.73 20.41 3.97
N PHE A 76 -20.69 19.90 3.34
CA PHE A 76 -20.04 20.53 2.19
C PHE A 76 -19.54 19.45 1.23
N HIS A 77 -19.42 19.81 -0.04
CA HIS A 77 -18.95 18.93 -1.10
C HIS A 77 -17.56 19.39 -1.56
N ARG A 78 -16.62 18.45 -1.70
CA ARG A 78 -15.36 18.66 -2.41
C ARG A 78 -14.88 17.36 -3.04
N SER A 79 -14.30 17.47 -4.22
CA SER A 79 -13.59 16.38 -4.89
C SER A 79 -14.38 15.08 -4.89
N GLY A 80 -15.63 15.09 -5.37
CA GLY A 80 -16.39 13.85 -5.51
C GLY A 80 -16.89 13.27 -4.19
N GLN A 81 -16.66 13.94 -3.06
CA GLN A 81 -17.11 13.50 -1.76
C GLN A 81 -17.94 14.59 -1.07
N THR A 82 -18.98 14.17 -0.35
CA THR A 82 -19.76 15.03 0.52
C THR A 82 -19.49 14.66 1.97
N PHE A 83 -19.09 15.66 2.74
CA PHE A 83 -18.69 15.54 4.13
C PHE A 83 -19.84 16.06 4.98
N ILE A 84 -20.44 15.19 5.78
CA ILE A 84 -21.66 15.46 6.55
C ILE A 84 -21.30 15.38 8.02
N THR A 85 -21.72 16.39 8.80
CA THR A 85 -21.52 16.42 10.25
C THR A 85 -22.82 16.76 10.97
N TRP A 86 -22.96 16.33 12.21
CA TRP A 86 -24.10 16.69 13.05
C TRP A 86 -23.77 16.70 14.54
N THR A 87 -24.54 17.48 15.30
CA THR A 87 -24.48 17.45 16.78
C THR A 87 -25.16 16.19 17.31
N GLU A 88 -24.40 15.35 18.00
CA GLU A 88 -24.92 14.15 18.65
C GLU A 88 -25.78 14.51 19.88
N ARG A 89 -26.73 13.64 20.21
CA ARG A 89 -27.62 13.77 21.37
C ARG A 89 -26.85 13.43 22.64
N SER A 90 -26.50 14.43 23.42
CA SER A 90 -25.84 14.25 24.71
C SER A 90 -26.74 13.60 25.77
N ASP A 91 -28.06 13.63 25.57
CA ASP A 91 -29.07 13.06 26.48
C ASP A 91 -29.42 11.59 26.20
N LEU A 92 -28.81 10.99 25.18
CA LEU A 92 -28.97 9.58 24.83
C LEU A 92 -27.63 8.84 24.97
N ASN A 93 -27.72 7.54 25.24
CA ASN A 93 -26.58 6.62 25.24
C ASN A 93 -26.98 5.31 24.53
N GLY A 94 -26.22 4.89 23.52
CA GLY A 94 -26.56 3.75 22.67
C GLY A 94 -27.53 4.07 21.53
N GLU A 95 -27.73 5.36 21.23
CA GLU A 95 -28.46 5.77 20.04
C GLU A 95 -27.66 5.51 18.76
N VAL A 96 -28.36 5.34 17.64
CA VAL A 96 -27.74 5.26 16.32
C VAL A 96 -28.26 6.38 15.41
N TYR A 97 -27.40 6.83 14.52
CA TYR A 97 -27.69 7.86 13.53
C TYR A 97 -27.79 7.20 12.16
N ARG A 98 -28.86 7.51 11.41
CA ARG A 98 -29.05 7.03 10.03
C ARG A 98 -28.97 8.22 9.10
N VAL A 99 -28.11 8.11 8.09
CA VAL A 99 -27.84 9.20 7.14
C VAL A 99 -28.50 8.86 5.81
N TYR A 100 -29.23 9.83 5.27
CA TYR A 100 -29.96 9.71 4.02
C TYR A 100 -29.54 10.80 3.04
N ARG A 101 -29.66 10.50 1.74
CA ARG A 101 -29.45 11.44 0.63
C ARG A 101 -30.64 11.45 -0.32
N SER A 102 -30.93 12.59 -0.94
CA SER A 102 -31.90 12.71 -2.02
C SER A 102 -31.55 13.84 -2.97
N ASN A 103 -32.01 13.75 -4.22
CA ASN A 103 -31.94 14.85 -5.19
C ASN A 103 -33.05 15.89 -4.99
N ASN A 104 -33.95 15.67 -4.02
CA ASN A 104 -35.03 16.57 -3.63
C ASN A 104 -34.98 16.86 -2.13
N LEU A 105 -35.58 17.96 -1.69
CA LEU A 105 -35.66 18.29 -0.26
C LEU A 105 -36.26 17.15 0.56
N ILE A 106 -35.50 16.66 1.55
CA ILE A 106 -35.95 15.63 2.48
C ILE A 106 -36.82 16.28 3.56
N ASN A 107 -38.01 15.74 3.75
CA ASN A 107 -38.92 16.08 4.85
C ASN A 107 -39.49 14.80 5.45
N ARG A 108 -40.29 14.93 6.53
CA ARG A 108 -40.87 13.78 7.24
C ARG A 108 -41.64 12.82 6.33
N ASN A 109 -42.31 13.32 5.29
CA ASN A 109 -43.11 12.51 4.36
C ASN A 109 -42.30 12.05 3.12
N GLY A 110 -41.00 12.33 3.06
CA GLY A 110 -40.14 11.98 1.94
C GLY A 110 -38.92 11.15 2.33
N LEU A 111 -38.77 10.80 3.61
CA LEU A 111 -37.64 10.02 4.10
C LEU A 111 -37.59 8.62 3.46
N ASP A 112 -38.75 8.00 3.23
CA ASP A 112 -38.91 6.70 2.57
C ASP A 112 -38.47 6.68 1.10
N ARG A 113 -38.41 7.86 0.47
CA ARG A 113 -37.93 8.06 -0.91
C ARG A 113 -36.47 8.50 -0.96
N ALA A 114 -35.85 8.79 0.17
CA ALA A 114 -34.44 9.12 0.25
C ALA A 114 -33.59 7.83 0.23
N GLN A 115 -32.42 7.91 -0.37
CA GLN A 115 -31.43 6.85 -0.36
C GLN A 115 -30.83 6.76 1.04
N PHE A 116 -30.93 5.61 1.68
CA PHE A 116 -30.18 5.31 2.89
C PHE A 116 -28.69 5.15 2.53
N LEU A 117 -27.81 5.86 3.23
CA LEU A 117 -26.37 5.81 3.02
C LEU A 117 -25.69 4.88 4.02
N ALA A 118 -25.87 5.15 5.31
CA ALA A 118 -25.20 4.44 6.39
C ALA A 118 -25.94 4.61 7.72
N GLN A 119 -25.70 3.66 8.62
CA GLN A 119 -26.02 3.76 10.03
C GLN A 119 -24.72 3.77 10.83
N VAL A 120 -24.60 4.71 11.76
CA VAL A 120 -23.42 4.86 12.61
C VAL A 120 -23.80 5.07 14.06
N GLY A 121 -22.92 4.66 14.97
CA GLY A 121 -23.06 4.91 16.40
C GLY A 121 -22.76 6.36 16.76
N LYS A 122 -22.89 6.65 18.06
CA LYS A 122 -22.30 7.85 18.67
C LYS A 122 -20.77 7.84 18.49
N ASN A 123 -20.15 9.01 18.40
CA ASN A 123 -18.74 9.19 18.10
C ASN A 123 -18.29 8.65 16.73
N SER A 124 -19.19 8.68 15.74
CA SER A 124 -18.92 8.22 14.36
C SER A 124 -17.73 8.92 13.66
N ALA A 125 -17.26 10.06 14.18
CA ALA A 125 -16.09 10.76 13.66
C ALA A 125 -14.74 10.19 14.14
N ARG A 126 -14.69 9.09 14.91
CA ARG A 126 -13.41 8.45 15.31
C ARG A 126 -12.72 7.79 14.12
N VAL A 127 -11.39 7.82 14.10
CA VAL A 127 -10.55 7.21 13.05
C VAL A 127 -9.88 5.97 13.60
N TRP A 128 -10.52 4.80 13.43
CA TRP A 128 -10.03 3.54 14.00
C TRP A 128 -8.78 3.00 13.32
N ALA A 129 -8.71 3.06 11.98
CA ALA A 129 -7.55 2.61 11.23
C ALA A 129 -6.30 3.51 11.39
N ASN A 130 -6.30 4.45 12.35
CA ASN A 130 -5.15 5.26 12.75
C ASN A 130 -4.62 4.84 14.13
N TYR A 131 -5.25 3.89 14.80
CA TYR A 131 -4.81 3.43 16.12
C TYR A 131 -3.66 2.44 16.01
N ARG A 132 -2.79 2.48 17.02
CA ARG A 132 -1.77 1.46 17.30
C ARG A 132 -1.94 0.95 18.73
N VAL A 133 -1.58 -0.30 18.97
CA VAL A 133 -1.67 -0.93 20.30
C VAL A 133 -0.28 -1.21 20.85
N GLU A 134 0.14 -0.45 21.85
CA GLU A 134 1.38 -0.66 22.58
C GLU A 134 1.05 -1.08 24.01
N GLU A 135 1.53 -2.26 24.44
CA GLU A 135 1.31 -2.79 25.80
C GLU A 135 -0.18 -2.83 26.22
N GLY A 136 -1.07 -3.14 25.27
CA GLY A 136 -2.52 -3.17 25.50
C GLY A 136 -3.20 -1.80 25.49
N VAL A 137 -2.45 -0.72 25.27
CA VAL A 137 -2.97 0.65 25.20
C VAL A 137 -3.08 1.09 23.75
N GLY A 138 -4.30 1.43 23.34
CA GLY A 138 -4.58 2.07 22.06
C GLY A 138 -4.21 3.53 22.06
N THR A 139 -3.40 3.96 21.09
CA THR A 139 -3.14 5.38 20.85
C THR A 139 -3.27 5.70 19.36
N PRO A 140 -3.84 6.86 18.99
CA PRO A 140 -3.80 7.31 17.60
C PRO A 140 -2.35 7.54 17.18
N ARG A 141 -2.00 7.16 15.94
CA ARG A 141 -0.70 7.50 15.33
C ARG A 141 -0.64 8.98 15.00
N LEU A 142 -1.67 9.49 14.31
CA LEU A 142 -1.73 10.89 13.89
C LEU A 142 -2.93 11.61 14.52
N ALA A 143 -4.15 11.18 14.23
CA ALA A 143 -5.39 11.83 14.61
C ALA A 143 -6.36 10.83 15.27
N GLU A 144 -7.04 11.26 16.33
CA GLU A 144 -8.08 10.46 16.99
C GLU A 144 -9.41 10.54 16.23
N ARG A 145 -9.71 11.73 15.69
CA ARG A 145 -10.97 12.06 15.03
C ARG A 145 -10.72 12.60 13.63
N MET A 146 -11.73 12.45 12.78
CA MET A 146 -11.71 12.87 11.38
C MET A 146 -11.34 14.35 11.25
N ILE A 147 -10.61 14.68 10.17
CA ILE A 147 -10.28 16.04 9.76
C ILE A 147 -10.80 16.19 8.34
N LEU A 148 -11.74 17.12 8.13
CA LEU A 148 -12.49 17.20 6.87
C LEU A 148 -11.93 18.24 5.90
N GLU A 149 -11.15 19.20 6.40
CA GLU A 149 -10.50 20.26 5.62
C GLU A 149 -8.99 20.12 5.71
N ASP A 150 -8.29 20.51 4.64
CA ASP A 150 -6.83 20.43 4.63
C ASP A 150 -6.24 21.29 5.77
N ASN A 151 -5.45 20.64 6.61
CA ASN A 151 -4.82 21.19 7.81
C ASN A 151 -5.84 21.74 8.83
N GLY A 152 -7.10 21.32 8.73
CA GLY A 152 -8.17 21.69 9.64
C GLY A 152 -8.03 21.06 11.02
N ALA A 153 -8.90 21.46 11.94
CA ALA A 153 -8.99 20.82 13.25
C ALA A 153 -9.65 19.44 13.15
N GLN A 154 -9.32 18.57 14.12
CA GLN A 154 -10.09 17.36 14.36
C GLN A 154 -11.53 17.74 14.73
N ILE A 155 -12.50 16.98 14.23
CA ILE A 155 -13.91 17.14 14.61
C ILE A 155 -14.02 16.99 16.15
N PRO A 156 -14.68 17.92 16.87
CA PRO A 156 -14.79 17.84 18.31
C PRO A 156 -15.68 16.68 18.79
N ASP A 157 -15.53 16.31 20.07
CA ASP A 157 -16.43 15.35 20.72
C ASP A 157 -17.89 15.82 20.70
N GLY A 158 -18.81 14.86 20.68
CA GLY A 158 -20.25 15.12 20.53
C GLY A 158 -20.67 15.58 19.13
N THR A 159 -19.77 15.48 18.14
CA THR A 159 -20.08 15.70 16.72
C THR A 159 -19.86 14.40 15.95
N GLY A 160 -20.92 13.93 15.30
CA GLY A 160 -20.89 12.78 14.41
C GLY A 160 -20.49 13.20 13.00
N ALA A 161 -19.99 12.26 12.20
CA ALA A 161 -19.57 12.50 10.84
C ALA A 161 -19.79 11.31 9.92
N LEU A 162 -20.04 11.60 8.64
CA LEU A 162 -20.03 10.65 7.54
C LEU A 162 -19.42 11.32 6.32
N VAL A 163 -18.50 10.65 5.63
CA VAL A 163 -18.01 11.07 4.31
C VAL A 163 -18.56 10.11 3.27
N TRP A 164 -19.22 10.66 2.25
CA TRP A 164 -19.86 9.90 1.19
C TRP A 164 -19.22 10.21 -0.15
N THR A 165 -18.62 9.20 -0.79
CA THR A 165 -18.16 9.31 -2.17
C THR A 165 -19.37 9.32 -3.10
N LEU A 166 -19.40 10.21 -4.09
CA LEU A 166 -20.50 10.31 -5.03
C LEU A 166 -20.25 9.43 -6.25
N ALA A 167 -21.32 8.82 -6.75
CA ALA A 167 -21.32 8.00 -7.96
C ALA A 167 -22.49 8.41 -8.86
N PRO A 168 -22.47 8.10 -10.18
CA PRO A 168 -23.54 8.50 -11.09
C PRO A 168 -24.94 8.05 -10.64
N GLU A 169 -25.04 6.93 -9.94
CA GLU A 169 -26.28 6.39 -9.39
C GLU A 169 -26.97 7.38 -8.43
N ASP A 170 -26.20 8.20 -7.71
CA ASP A 170 -26.71 9.21 -6.81
C ASP A 170 -27.51 10.30 -7.53
N PHE A 171 -27.26 10.50 -8.83
CA PHE A 171 -27.91 11.51 -9.67
C PHE A 171 -28.81 10.88 -10.75
N GLY A 172 -29.18 9.60 -10.60
CA GLY A 172 -29.98 8.88 -11.61
C GLY A 172 -29.22 8.70 -12.94
N GLY A 173 -27.90 8.57 -12.88
CA GLY A 173 -27.01 8.38 -14.03
C GLY A 173 -26.29 9.65 -14.51
N ALA A 174 -26.61 10.83 -13.95
CA ALA A 174 -25.88 12.06 -14.26
C ALA A 174 -24.55 12.17 -13.48
N ALA A 175 -23.64 13.04 -13.94
CA ALA A 175 -22.35 13.27 -13.29
C ALA A 175 -22.39 14.36 -12.20
N SER A 176 -23.51 15.07 -12.04
CA SER A 176 -23.66 16.15 -11.06
C SER A 176 -25.12 16.45 -10.78
N GLY A 177 -25.41 17.12 -9.67
CA GLY A 177 -26.74 17.59 -9.32
C GLY A 177 -26.83 18.14 -7.90
N ALA A 178 -28.06 18.48 -7.49
CA ALA A 178 -28.32 18.94 -6.13
C ALA A 178 -28.39 17.76 -5.15
N GLY A 179 -27.73 17.87 -4.01
CA GLY A 179 -27.80 16.92 -2.89
C GLY A 179 -28.54 17.50 -1.68
N TYR A 180 -29.44 16.73 -1.10
CA TYR A 180 -30.06 16.99 0.20
C TYR A 180 -29.78 15.83 1.13
N TYR A 181 -29.43 16.13 2.38
CA TYR A 181 -29.12 15.13 3.39
C TYR A 181 -30.00 15.27 4.61
N ALA A 182 -30.31 14.14 5.24
CA ALA A 182 -30.98 14.09 6.53
C ALA A 182 -30.27 13.10 7.45
N VAL A 183 -30.09 13.50 8.71
CA VAL A 183 -29.64 12.59 9.77
C VAL A 183 -30.81 12.35 10.72
N THR A 184 -31.24 11.11 10.85
CA THR A 184 -32.25 10.71 11.83
C THR A 184 -31.58 10.04 13.02
N VAL A 185 -32.29 10.01 14.16
CA VAL A 185 -31.79 9.39 15.39
C VAL A 185 -32.74 8.29 15.80
N THR A 186 -32.21 7.09 16.07
CA THR A 186 -32.96 5.99 16.68
C THR A 186 -32.47 5.84 18.11
N PRO A 187 -33.28 6.21 19.12
CA PRO A 187 -32.94 5.99 20.52
C PRO A 187 -32.80 4.49 20.84
N PRO A 188 -32.08 4.12 21.90
CA PRO A 188 -31.97 2.73 22.35
C PRO A 188 -33.35 2.11 22.58
N GLY A 189 -33.65 1.00 21.90
CA GLY A 189 -34.96 0.33 21.96
C GLY A 189 -36.14 1.15 21.42
N GLY A 190 -35.88 2.30 20.80
CA GLY A 190 -36.88 3.22 20.27
C GLY A 190 -37.10 3.09 18.76
N GLN A 191 -37.97 3.95 18.23
CA GLN A 191 -38.16 4.10 16.78
C GLN A 191 -37.33 5.26 16.24
N GLU A 192 -37.03 5.22 14.95
CA GLU A 192 -36.34 6.28 14.22
C GLU A 192 -37.11 7.61 14.28
N VAL A 193 -36.40 8.68 14.63
CA VAL A 193 -36.96 10.03 14.80
C VAL A 193 -36.38 10.98 13.75
N PHE A 194 -37.28 11.55 12.94
CA PHE A 194 -36.95 12.63 12.01
C PHE A 194 -37.12 14.02 12.65
N SER A 195 -36.12 14.89 12.45
CA SER A 195 -36.17 16.32 12.77
C SER A 195 -35.62 17.15 11.61
N SER A 196 -36.29 18.27 11.29
CA SER A 196 -35.81 19.23 10.29
C SER A 196 -34.50 19.92 10.69
N ASP A 197 -34.14 19.92 11.98
CA ASP A 197 -32.88 20.50 12.44
C ASP A 197 -31.66 19.72 11.94
N TYR A 198 -31.85 18.46 11.52
CA TYR A 198 -30.79 17.59 11.00
C TYR A 198 -30.87 17.42 9.48
N VAL A 199 -31.50 18.36 8.78
CA VAL A 199 -31.57 18.39 7.32
C VAL A 199 -30.64 19.47 6.78
N VAL A 200 -29.86 19.15 5.75
CA VAL A 200 -28.96 20.09 5.07
C VAL A 200 -29.14 19.97 3.55
N GLY A 201 -29.02 21.11 2.85
CA GLY A 201 -29.11 21.21 1.40
C GLY A 201 -30.04 22.34 0.91
N PRO A 202 -30.06 22.60 -0.40
CA PRO A 202 -29.31 21.89 -1.44
C PRO A 202 -27.79 22.15 -1.37
N LEU A 203 -27.00 21.15 -1.71
CA LEU A 203 -25.59 21.27 -2.08
C LEU A 203 -25.44 21.06 -3.58
N GLU A 204 -24.56 21.81 -4.23
CA GLU A 204 -24.12 21.49 -5.59
C GLU A 204 -23.03 20.43 -5.52
N GLU A 205 -23.27 19.29 -6.18
CA GLU A 205 -22.43 18.10 -6.07
C GLU A 205 -22.05 17.56 -7.45
N ALA A 206 -20.86 16.97 -7.55
CA ALA A 206 -20.40 16.30 -8.76
C ALA A 206 -19.67 15.00 -8.45
N VAL A 207 -19.75 14.04 -9.37
CA VAL A 207 -18.93 12.84 -9.38
C VAL A 207 -17.55 13.23 -9.91
N THR A 208 -16.55 13.18 -9.04
CA THR A 208 -15.14 13.32 -9.41
C THR A 208 -14.30 12.32 -8.63
N ASP A 209 -13.03 12.15 -9.00
CA ASP A 209 -12.13 11.32 -8.21
C ASP A 209 -11.88 11.96 -6.83
N PRO A 210 -12.02 11.22 -5.71
CA PRO A 210 -11.71 11.72 -4.38
C PRO A 210 -10.33 12.35 -4.24
N GLU A 211 -10.18 13.32 -3.33
CA GLU A 211 -8.86 13.77 -2.89
C GLU A 211 -8.65 13.39 -1.43
N PRO A 212 -7.43 12.98 -1.03
CA PRO A 212 -7.08 12.87 0.37
C PRO A 212 -7.13 14.26 1.03
N VAL A 213 -7.25 14.26 2.35
CA VAL A 213 -7.18 15.46 3.18
C VAL A 213 -5.78 15.57 3.77
N GLU A 214 -5.04 16.62 3.42
CA GLU A 214 -3.74 16.86 4.05
C GLU A 214 -3.94 17.29 5.50
N ILE A 215 -3.22 16.70 6.46
CA ILE A 215 -3.32 16.97 7.90
C ILE A 215 -1.99 17.38 8.54
N THR A 216 -0.96 17.58 7.71
CA THR A 216 0.42 17.90 8.11
C THR A 216 0.52 18.98 9.18
N ARG A 217 -0.28 20.04 9.04
CA ARG A 217 -0.30 21.24 9.90
C ARG A 217 -1.54 21.34 10.78
N SER A 218 -2.34 20.28 10.85
CA SER A 218 -3.52 20.24 11.71
C SER A 218 -3.11 20.37 13.20
N PRO A 219 -3.91 21.04 14.03
CA PRO A 219 -3.64 21.16 15.47
C PRO A 219 -3.44 19.80 16.15
N GLY A 220 -2.31 19.65 16.84
CA GLY A 220 -1.94 18.41 17.54
C GLY A 220 -1.14 17.42 16.70
N ILE A 221 -1.08 17.60 15.37
CA ILE A 221 -0.25 16.77 14.48
C ILE A 221 1.18 17.30 14.51
N LYS A 222 2.15 16.38 14.64
CA LYS A 222 3.58 16.69 14.64
C LYS A 222 4.25 16.00 13.46
N ALA A 223 4.28 16.69 12.32
CA ALA A 223 5.02 16.22 11.16
C ALA A 223 6.54 16.39 11.35
N GLY A 224 7.30 15.41 10.86
CA GLY A 224 8.74 15.56 10.70
C GLY A 224 9.07 16.53 9.55
N PRO A 225 10.32 17.00 9.45
CA PRO A 225 10.77 17.82 8.32
C PRO A 225 10.47 17.14 6.97
N GLY A 226 9.92 17.90 6.01
CA GLY A 226 9.52 17.40 4.69
C GLY A 226 8.35 16.42 4.69
N GLY A 227 7.72 16.16 5.84
CA GLY A 227 6.61 15.23 5.95
C GLY A 227 5.28 15.84 5.54
N HIS A 228 4.52 15.11 4.75
CA HIS A 228 3.14 15.36 4.36
C HIS A 228 2.28 14.20 4.81
N PHE A 229 1.30 14.49 5.66
CA PHE A 229 0.43 13.47 6.24
C PHE A 229 -0.97 13.65 5.70
N PHE A 230 -1.63 12.54 5.40
CA PHE A 230 -2.92 12.55 4.73
C PHE A 230 -3.92 11.63 5.42
N LEU A 231 -5.20 11.99 5.35
CA LEU A 231 -6.32 11.09 5.58
C LEU A 231 -7.03 10.81 4.25
N GLN A 232 -7.13 9.55 3.85
CA GLN A 232 -7.93 9.10 2.72
C GLN A 232 -9.25 8.52 3.19
N TYR A 233 -10.36 9.05 2.69
CA TYR A 233 -11.69 8.51 2.91
C TYR A 233 -12.07 7.55 1.78
N MET A 234 -12.41 6.31 2.14
CA MET A 234 -12.77 5.25 1.19
C MET A 234 -14.26 5.30 0.82
N ASP A 235 -14.60 4.86 -0.39
CA ASP A 235 -15.99 4.77 -0.85
C ASP A 235 -16.74 3.66 -0.11
N LEU A 236 -17.67 4.05 0.77
CA LEU A 236 -18.51 3.15 1.55
C LEU A 236 -19.43 2.23 0.74
N ARG A 237 -19.66 2.49 -0.56
CA ARG A 237 -20.40 1.53 -1.41
C ARG A 237 -19.61 0.25 -1.68
N HIS A 238 -18.29 0.36 -1.72
CA HIS A 238 -17.40 -0.72 -2.15
C HIS A 238 -16.46 -1.16 -1.05
N TRP A 239 -16.07 -0.26 -0.16
CA TRP A 239 -15.24 -0.58 1.00
C TRP A 239 -16.03 -1.33 2.04
N ASN A 240 -15.41 -2.32 2.70
CA ASN A 240 -15.97 -2.92 3.90
C ASN A 240 -15.52 -2.16 5.16
N PRO A 241 -16.38 -1.31 5.75
CA PRO A 241 -16.01 -0.44 6.87
C PRO A 241 -15.89 -1.18 8.20
N THR A 242 -16.23 -2.47 8.27
CA THR A 242 -16.18 -3.21 9.54
C THR A 242 -14.77 -3.74 9.84
N PHE A 243 -13.93 -3.89 8.80
CA PHE A 243 -12.62 -4.53 8.91
C PHE A 243 -11.71 -3.90 9.98
N HIS A 244 -11.61 -2.57 9.93
CA HIS A 244 -10.82 -1.79 10.89
C HIS A 244 -11.66 -1.22 12.03
N ALA A 245 -12.95 -1.56 12.13
CA ALA A 245 -13.71 -1.21 13.32
C ALA A 245 -13.18 -2.05 14.50
N PRO A 246 -13.31 -1.58 15.75
CA PRO A 246 -12.78 -2.32 16.90
C PRO A 246 -13.37 -3.73 16.98
N ASN A 247 -12.51 -4.73 17.07
CA ASN A 247 -12.88 -6.15 17.13
C ASN A 247 -11.77 -6.98 17.79
N ALA A 248 -12.01 -8.28 18.00
CA ALA A 248 -11.05 -9.16 18.67
C ALA A 248 -9.69 -9.25 17.94
N THR A 249 -9.67 -9.22 16.61
CA THR A 249 -8.46 -9.38 15.80
C THR A 249 -7.53 -8.17 15.85
N ASN A 250 -8.07 -6.97 16.10
CA ASN A 250 -7.29 -5.75 16.34
C ASN A 250 -7.24 -5.36 17.82
N GLN A 251 -7.56 -6.31 18.72
CA GLN A 251 -7.58 -6.14 20.18
C GLN A 251 -8.43 -4.96 20.64
N PHE A 252 -9.50 -4.65 19.89
CA PHE A 252 -10.38 -3.50 20.07
C PHE A 252 -9.62 -2.17 20.14
N PHE A 253 -8.40 -2.12 19.59
CA PHE A 253 -7.44 -1.04 19.79
C PHE A 253 -7.25 -0.66 21.26
N GLY A 254 -7.19 -1.63 22.17
CA GLY A 254 -7.01 -1.40 23.61
C GLY A 254 -8.22 -0.76 24.31
N ILE A 255 -9.37 -0.69 23.63
CA ILE A 255 -10.62 -0.23 24.23
C ILE A 255 -11.30 -1.41 24.94
N ASP A 256 -12.09 -1.09 25.97
CA ASP A 256 -12.89 -2.05 26.70
C ASP A 256 -13.76 -2.91 25.75
N PRO A 257 -13.52 -4.24 25.68
CA PRO A 257 -14.32 -5.14 24.84
C PRO A 257 -15.77 -5.29 25.31
N GLU A 258 -16.11 -4.84 26.52
CA GLU A 258 -17.49 -4.84 27.05
C GLU A 258 -18.35 -3.67 26.53
N ARG A 259 -17.80 -2.77 25.70
CA ARG A 259 -18.56 -1.66 25.11
C ARG A 259 -19.66 -2.19 24.18
N GLU A 260 -20.91 -1.86 24.49
CA GLU A 260 -22.09 -2.46 23.83
C GLU A 260 -22.36 -1.97 22.38
N ASP A 261 -21.71 -0.88 21.92
CA ASP A 261 -22.07 -0.19 20.68
C ASP A 261 -21.13 -0.45 19.48
N PHE A 262 -20.15 -1.36 19.61
CA PHE A 262 -19.20 -1.68 18.52
C PHE A 262 -19.88 -2.03 17.19
N SER A 263 -21.06 -2.65 17.25
CA SER A 263 -21.88 -3.02 16.09
C SER A 263 -22.31 -1.86 15.19
N ASN A 264 -22.05 -0.60 15.58
CA ASN A 264 -22.33 0.58 14.76
C ASN A 264 -21.06 1.39 14.41
N ASP A 265 -19.87 0.90 14.76
CA ASP A 265 -18.62 1.52 14.32
C ASP A 265 -18.33 1.19 12.88
N LEU A 266 -17.82 2.20 12.17
CA LEU A 266 -17.32 2.13 10.82
C LEU A 266 -15.87 2.65 10.79
N ALA A 267 -15.03 2.02 9.99
CA ALA A 267 -13.63 2.38 9.78
C ALA A 267 -13.28 2.34 8.30
N TYR A 268 -13.28 3.52 7.68
CA TYR A 268 -13.09 3.70 6.24
C TYR A 268 -12.22 4.93 5.94
N THR A 269 -11.46 5.38 6.93
CA THR A 269 -10.47 6.45 6.81
C THR A 269 -9.09 5.90 7.14
N TYR A 270 -8.12 6.09 6.26
CA TYR A 270 -6.74 5.62 6.45
C TYR A 270 -5.78 6.78 6.41
N ASP A 271 -4.75 6.73 7.24
CA ASP A 271 -3.62 7.61 7.12
C ASP A 271 -2.49 7.03 6.28
N TYR A 272 -1.71 7.93 5.70
CA TYR A 272 -0.41 7.63 5.13
C TYR A 272 0.47 8.87 5.19
N SER A 273 1.76 8.67 4.94
CA SER A 273 2.72 9.76 4.90
C SER A 273 3.57 9.73 3.64
N ILE A 274 3.93 10.93 3.20
CA ILE A 274 4.83 11.19 2.09
C ILE A 274 5.92 12.11 2.61
N PHE A 275 7.18 11.85 2.27
CA PHE A 275 8.32 12.69 2.62
C PHE A 275 8.98 13.24 1.37
N GLU A 276 9.14 14.55 1.31
CA GLU A 276 10.00 15.22 0.34
C GLU A 276 11.48 15.06 0.73
N PRO A 277 12.39 14.84 -0.23
CA PRO A 277 13.81 14.86 0.06
C PRO A 277 14.28 16.29 0.29
N THR A 278 15.32 16.45 1.11
CA THR A 278 15.97 17.75 1.25
C THR A 278 16.95 17.99 0.10
N PRO A 279 17.29 19.26 -0.21
CA PRO A 279 18.33 19.55 -1.21
C PRO A 279 19.66 18.85 -0.91
N GLU A 280 20.02 18.67 0.37
CA GLU A 280 21.24 17.97 0.78
C GLU A 280 21.23 16.50 0.36
N LEU A 281 20.09 15.81 0.48
CA LEU A 281 19.95 14.42 0.01
C LEU A 281 20.08 14.31 -1.51
N CYS A 282 19.83 15.41 -2.23
CA CYS A 282 19.90 15.51 -3.68
C CYS A 282 21.22 16.12 -4.20
N GLY A 283 22.21 16.34 -3.34
CA GLY A 283 23.50 16.91 -3.76
C GLY A 283 23.46 18.43 -4.01
N GLY A 284 22.45 19.13 -3.50
CA GLY A 284 22.36 20.60 -3.45
C GLY A 284 21.05 21.18 -4.00
N GLU A 285 20.37 20.48 -4.91
CA GLU A 285 19.10 20.92 -5.51
C GLU A 285 18.18 19.72 -5.71
N VAL A 286 16.90 19.86 -5.35
CA VAL A 286 15.91 18.79 -5.56
C VAL A 286 15.51 18.76 -7.04
N PRO A 287 15.66 17.62 -7.74
CA PRO A 287 15.34 17.52 -9.16
C PRO A 287 13.84 17.56 -9.42
N ASP A 288 13.48 18.04 -10.62
CA ASP A 288 12.13 18.01 -11.17
C ASP A 288 12.17 17.39 -12.59
N PRO A 289 11.62 16.19 -12.82
CA PRO A 289 10.79 15.38 -11.91
C PRO A 289 11.61 14.53 -10.91
N LEU A 290 10.94 14.13 -9.82
CA LEU A 290 11.50 13.39 -8.69
C LEU A 290 11.05 11.90 -8.68
N PRO A 291 11.94 10.93 -8.42
CA PRO A 291 11.56 9.53 -8.23
C PRO A 291 10.68 9.31 -7.00
N VAL A 292 10.09 8.12 -6.91
CA VAL A 292 9.28 7.68 -5.76
C VAL A 292 9.82 6.36 -5.23
N MET A 293 9.93 6.24 -3.91
CA MET A 293 10.13 4.96 -3.23
C MET A 293 8.98 4.70 -2.26
N ILE A 294 8.40 3.51 -2.36
CA ILE A 294 7.34 3.03 -1.47
C ILE A 294 7.92 1.99 -0.50
N PHE A 295 7.57 2.15 0.79
CA PHE A 295 8.09 1.36 1.89
C PHE A 295 6.98 0.54 2.53
N LEU A 296 7.01 -0.78 2.34
CA LEU A 296 6.05 -1.69 2.95
C LEU A 296 6.63 -2.25 4.26
N HIS A 297 5.96 -2.00 5.39
CA HIS A 297 6.36 -2.52 6.70
C HIS A 297 6.11 -4.03 6.85
N GLY A 298 6.89 -4.70 7.72
CA GLY A 298 6.64 -6.08 8.17
C GLY A 298 5.52 -6.18 9.21
N ALA A 299 5.12 -7.39 9.60
CA ALA A 299 4.04 -7.65 10.58
C ALA A 299 4.48 -7.40 12.03
N ARG A 300 3.62 -6.77 12.86
CA ARG A 300 3.83 -6.40 14.28
C ARG A 300 2.55 -6.16 15.11
N ASN A 301 1.41 -6.76 14.80
CA ASN A 301 0.13 -6.57 15.51
C ASN A 301 -0.24 -5.09 15.75
N ASN A 302 -0.28 -4.27 14.70
CA ASN A 302 -0.68 -2.84 14.78
C ASN A 302 0.21 -1.98 15.69
N ARG A 303 1.50 -2.28 15.82
CA ARG A 303 2.46 -1.51 16.64
C ARG A 303 3.17 -0.39 15.86
N TYR A 304 2.64 0.00 14.71
CA TYR A 304 3.28 1.00 13.85
C TYR A 304 3.10 2.39 14.46
N GLY A 305 4.20 3.04 14.83
CA GLY A 305 4.21 4.46 15.19
C GLY A 305 4.03 5.35 13.97
N ALA A 306 3.78 6.65 14.19
CA ALA A 306 3.82 7.62 13.11
C ALA A 306 5.21 7.61 12.46
N PRO A 307 5.31 7.44 11.12
CA PRO A 307 6.59 7.47 10.40
C PRO A 307 7.16 8.88 10.49
N SER A 308 7.96 9.13 11.52
CA SER A 308 8.54 10.46 11.83
C SER A 308 10.00 10.36 12.27
N LYS A 309 10.50 9.14 12.48
CA LYS A 309 11.83 8.85 13.03
C LYS A 309 12.71 8.00 12.12
N TYR A 310 12.13 7.26 11.17
CA TYR A 310 12.82 6.28 10.33
C TYR A 310 12.49 6.52 8.86
N ILE A 311 12.84 7.69 8.38
CA ILE A 311 12.72 8.03 6.96
C ILE A 311 13.99 7.51 6.28
N TYR A 312 13.85 6.68 5.25
CA TYR A 312 14.96 6.28 4.41
C TYR A 312 15.40 7.47 3.55
N PRO A 313 16.61 7.99 3.79
CA PRO A 313 17.02 9.28 3.24
C PRO A 313 17.62 9.10 1.84
N HIS A 314 16.79 9.16 0.81
CA HIS A 314 17.25 9.18 -0.58
C HIS A 314 16.65 10.40 -1.32
N CYS A 315 17.25 10.81 -2.43
CA CYS A 315 16.73 11.88 -3.29
C CYS A 315 15.49 11.41 -4.09
N ALA A 316 14.39 11.18 -3.38
CA ALA A 316 13.11 10.74 -3.92
C ALA A 316 11.98 11.02 -2.91
N TYR A 317 10.74 11.00 -3.39
CA TYR A 317 9.59 10.93 -2.50
C TYR A 317 9.64 9.63 -1.70
N GLY A 318 9.55 9.72 -0.38
CA GLY A 318 9.40 8.55 0.48
C GLY A 318 7.95 8.32 0.88
N VAL A 319 7.33 7.23 0.45
CA VAL A 319 5.91 6.93 0.67
C VAL A 319 5.74 5.77 1.65
N TYR A 320 5.06 6.00 2.77
CA TYR A 320 4.89 5.02 3.83
C TYR A 320 3.40 4.71 4.03
N PRO A 321 2.85 3.73 3.29
CA PRO A 321 1.56 3.14 3.61
C PRO A 321 1.65 2.32 4.90
N ILE A 322 0.54 2.25 5.64
CA ILE A 322 0.41 1.38 6.82
C ILE A 322 -0.70 0.36 6.55
N ASP A 323 -0.41 -0.92 6.61
CA ASP A 323 -1.34 -2.05 6.68
C ASP A 323 -1.58 -2.40 8.15
N GLU A 324 -2.41 -1.58 8.81
CA GLU A 324 -3.02 -1.96 10.09
C GLU A 324 -3.77 -3.26 9.88
N SER A 325 -3.88 -4.19 10.80
CA SER A 325 -4.53 -5.48 10.57
C SER A 325 -3.88 -6.37 9.52
N GLU A 326 -2.71 -6.03 8.96
CA GLU A 326 -1.76 -7.02 8.41
C GLU A 326 -2.42 -7.98 7.40
N THR A 327 -2.98 -7.38 6.36
CA THR A 327 -3.62 -8.08 5.23
C THR A 327 -2.62 -8.65 4.23
N TRP A 328 -1.33 -8.66 4.61
CA TRP A 328 -0.21 -9.04 3.74
C TRP A 328 -0.18 -8.21 2.45
N TYR A 329 -0.60 -6.95 2.55
CA TYR A 329 -0.72 -6.00 1.44
C TYR A 329 -1.67 -6.39 0.31
N PHE A 330 -2.48 -7.44 0.44
CA PHE A 330 -3.50 -7.76 -0.55
C PHE A 330 -4.83 -7.10 -0.21
N GLY A 331 -5.56 -7.64 0.76
CA GLY A 331 -6.88 -7.15 1.15
C GLY A 331 -7.67 -8.15 1.96
N PHE A 332 -9.00 -8.10 1.90
CA PHE A 332 -9.89 -8.81 2.83
C PHE A 332 -11.30 -8.97 2.25
N ALA A 333 -12.10 -9.79 2.93
CA ALA A 333 -13.46 -10.12 2.54
C ALA A 333 -14.37 -8.89 2.42
N ARG A 334 -15.13 -8.84 1.33
CA ARG A 334 -15.94 -7.68 0.96
C ARG A 334 -17.20 -7.52 1.82
N ALA A 335 -17.87 -8.60 2.18
CA ALA A 335 -19.17 -8.54 2.83
C ALA A 335 -19.14 -8.96 4.31
N HIS A 336 -18.07 -9.61 4.76
CA HIS A 336 -17.92 -10.09 6.13
C HIS A 336 -17.98 -8.97 7.17
N ASP A 337 -18.73 -9.18 8.26
CA ASP A 337 -18.73 -8.26 9.40
C ASP A 337 -17.64 -8.64 10.41
N PHE A 338 -16.51 -7.95 10.31
CA PHE A 338 -15.32 -8.18 11.15
C PHE A 338 -15.48 -7.77 12.61
N ARG A 339 -16.58 -7.11 12.97
CA ARG A 339 -16.90 -6.83 14.37
C ARG A 339 -17.40 -8.09 15.08
N THR A 340 -17.75 -9.11 14.30
CA THR A 340 -18.01 -10.45 14.81
C THR A 340 -16.69 -11.20 14.98
N ASN A 341 -16.62 -12.08 15.97
CA ASN A 341 -15.46 -12.95 16.16
C ASN A 341 -15.65 -14.28 15.41
N THR A 342 -16.04 -14.19 14.13
CA THR A 342 -16.28 -15.37 13.28
C THR A 342 -15.38 -15.34 12.05
N PRO A 343 -14.93 -16.50 11.53
CA PRO A 343 -14.23 -16.56 10.26
C PRO A 343 -15.10 -16.06 9.09
N VAL A 344 -14.47 -15.75 7.96
CA VAL A 344 -15.21 -15.45 6.73
C VAL A 344 -15.91 -16.70 6.23
N GLU A 345 -17.21 -16.57 5.95
CA GLU A 345 -18.08 -17.64 5.49
C GLU A 345 -17.97 -17.90 3.98
N PRO A 346 -18.40 -19.08 3.50
CA PRO A 346 -18.45 -19.37 2.07
C PRO A 346 -19.29 -18.37 1.28
N GLY A 347 -18.85 -18.05 0.06
CA GLY A 347 -19.61 -17.22 -0.89
C GLY A 347 -19.28 -15.71 -0.87
N ASP A 348 -18.38 -15.27 0.01
CA ASP A 348 -17.80 -13.93 -0.08
C ASP A 348 -16.72 -13.84 -1.20
N VAL A 349 -16.23 -12.64 -1.43
CA VAL A 349 -15.15 -12.31 -2.37
C VAL A 349 -14.07 -11.55 -1.60
N ILE A 350 -12.80 -11.89 -1.85
CA ILE A 350 -11.67 -11.17 -1.27
C ILE A 350 -11.27 -10.05 -2.22
N GLU A 351 -11.49 -8.80 -1.81
CA GLU A 351 -11.07 -7.64 -2.61
C GLU A 351 -9.66 -7.21 -2.24
N ASN A 352 -8.89 -6.77 -3.24
CA ASN A 352 -7.52 -6.27 -3.09
C ASN A 352 -7.45 -4.87 -2.43
N PHE A 353 -8.27 -4.64 -1.40
CA PHE A 353 -8.47 -3.34 -0.77
C PHE A 353 -7.18 -2.65 -0.30
N THR A 354 -6.22 -3.41 0.23
CA THR A 354 -4.95 -2.88 0.74
C THR A 354 -4.00 -2.57 -0.40
N GLU A 355 -3.89 -3.48 -1.37
CA GLU A 355 -3.10 -3.29 -2.60
C GLU A 355 -3.57 -2.03 -3.35
N ARG A 356 -4.89 -1.93 -3.56
CA ARG A 356 -5.56 -0.78 -4.18
C ARG A 356 -5.29 0.52 -3.43
N ARG A 357 -5.18 0.49 -2.10
CA ARG A 357 -4.87 1.67 -1.28
C ARG A 357 -3.43 2.14 -1.48
N VAL A 358 -2.46 1.23 -1.55
CA VAL A 358 -1.07 1.59 -1.88
C VAL A 358 -1.00 2.25 -3.25
N LEU A 359 -1.69 1.68 -4.24
CA LEU A 359 -1.77 2.25 -5.59
C LEU A 359 -2.49 3.60 -5.61
N ARG A 360 -3.53 3.76 -4.79
CA ARG A 360 -4.24 5.03 -4.65
C ARG A 360 -3.32 6.14 -4.13
N ILE A 361 -2.49 5.86 -3.13
CA ILE A 361 -1.51 6.83 -2.60
C ILE A 361 -0.59 7.32 -3.72
N LEU A 362 -0.07 6.41 -4.55
CA LEU A 362 0.78 6.78 -5.68
C LEU A 362 0.02 7.60 -6.74
N ALA A 363 -1.22 7.22 -7.06
CA ALA A 363 -2.05 7.96 -8.00
C ALA A 363 -2.32 9.40 -7.53
N ASP A 364 -2.62 9.58 -6.24
CA ASP A 364 -2.83 10.90 -5.64
C ASP A 364 -1.54 11.73 -5.62
N LEU A 365 -0.40 11.13 -5.27
CA LEU A 365 0.92 11.78 -5.32
C LEU A 365 1.27 12.23 -6.74
N MET A 366 1.05 11.39 -7.76
CA MET A 366 1.29 11.75 -9.16
C MET A 366 0.37 12.88 -9.65
N ARG A 367 -0.87 12.91 -9.15
CA ARG A 367 -1.88 13.88 -9.55
C ARG A 367 -1.67 15.25 -8.91
N LYS A 368 -1.27 15.28 -7.64
CA LYS A 368 -1.10 16.51 -6.85
C LYS A 368 0.09 16.35 -5.88
N PRO A 369 1.33 16.37 -6.39
CA PRO A 369 2.50 16.24 -5.54
C PRO A 369 2.62 17.44 -4.60
N PRO A 370 3.07 17.24 -3.34
CA PRO A 370 3.32 18.35 -2.42
C PRO A 370 4.54 19.19 -2.82
N GLY A 371 5.42 18.66 -3.69
CA GLY A 371 6.65 19.27 -4.18
C GLY A 371 6.80 19.14 -5.71
N PRO A 372 8.01 18.84 -6.23
CA PRO A 372 8.27 18.60 -7.65
C PRO A 372 7.35 17.54 -8.28
N ALA A 373 7.25 17.54 -9.61
CA ALA A 373 6.48 16.52 -10.31
C ALA A 373 7.06 15.12 -10.04
N VAL A 374 6.19 14.11 -9.97
CA VAL A 374 6.64 12.70 -9.88
C VAL A 374 7.18 12.26 -11.23
N ASP A 375 8.29 11.52 -11.22
CA ASP A 375 8.76 10.79 -12.39
C ASP A 375 8.09 9.41 -12.48
N PRO A 376 7.15 9.18 -13.42
CA PRO A 376 6.43 7.91 -13.54
C PRO A 376 7.29 6.76 -14.12
N GLN A 377 8.52 7.04 -14.55
CA GLN A 377 9.49 6.03 -14.99
C GLN A 377 10.37 5.53 -13.84
N ARG A 378 10.40 6.24 -12.70
CA ARG A 378 11.27 5.95 -11.56
C ARG A 378 10.47 5.81 -10.28
N VAL A 379 9.60 4.79 -10.26
CA VAL A 379 8.85 4.36 -9.08
C VAL A 379 9.40 3.03 -8.59
N TYR A 380 9.81 2.99 -7.34
CA TYR A 380 10.42 1.83 -6.69
C TYR A 380 9.59 1.40 -5.49
N LEU A 381 9.69 0.12 -5.13
CA LEU A 381 9.01 -0.41 -3.96
C LEU A 381 9.88 -1.46 -3.28
N PHE A 382 9.87 -1.47 -1.95
CA PHE A 382 10.43 -2.58 -1.20
C PHE A 382 9.75 -2.77 0.14
N GLY A 383 10.06 -3.90 0.75
CA GLY A 383 9.65 -4.23 2.10
C GLY A 383 10.39 -5.47 2.59
N HIS A 384 10.14 -5.78 3.86
CA HIS A 384 10.70 -6.94 4.53
C HIS A 384 9.60 -7.72 5.24
N SER A 385 9.72 -9.05 5.34
CA SER A 385 8.72 -9.91 5.98
C SER A 385 7.38 -9.82 5.26
N MET A 386 6.29 -9.46 5.96
CA MET A 386 4.99 -9.11 5.35
C MET A 386 5.11 -8.07 4.24
N GLY A 387 5.94 -7.03 4.42
CA GLY A 387 6.21 -6.03 3.39
C GLY A 387 7.02 -6.60 2.23
N GLY A 388 7.85 -7.61 2.47
CA GLY A 388 8.54 -8.38 1.44
C GLY A 388 7.54 -9.15 0.59
N THR A 389 6.60 -9.85 1.22
CA THR A 389 5.50 -10.54 0.52
C THR A 389 4.69 -9.58 -0.35
N GLY A 390 4.28 -8.44 0.21
CA GLY A 390 3.62 -7.39 -0.57
C GLY A 390 4.48 -6.93 -1.75
N SER A 391 5.79 -6.74 -1.53
CA SER A 391 6.72 -6.33 -2.59
C SER A 391 6.80 -7.35 -3.72
N LEU A 392 6.93 -8.64 -3.39
CA LEU A 392 6.92 -9.72 -4.38
C LEU A 392 5.60 -9.76 -5.15
N ALA A 393 4.47 -9.59 -4.47
CA ALA A 393 3.16 -9.51 -5.10
C ALA A 393 3.08 -8.32 -6.09
N PHE A 394 3.53 -7.13 -5.69
CA PHE A 394 3.58 -5.96 -6.57
C PHE A 394 4.48 -6.19 -7.79
N ALA A 395 5.63 -6.84 -7.63
CA ALA A 395 6.52 -7.18 -8.74
C ALA A 395 5.87 -8.10 -9.78
N GLN A 396 5.05 -9.04 -9.31
CA GLN A 396 4.33 -9.97 -10.18
C GLN A 396 3.06 -9.39 -10.82
N ARG A 397 2.56 -8.25 -10.33
CA ARG A 397 1.22 -7.75 -10.67
C ARG A 397 1.24 -6.42 -11.39
N TYR A 398 2.23 -5.55 -11.16
CA TYR A 398 2.23 -4.17 -11.66
C TYR A 398 3.51 -3.74 -12.40
N PRO A 399 3.92 -4.46 -13.45
CA PRO A 399 5.07 -4.08 -14.29
C PRO A 399 4.88 -2.72 -14.98
N ASN A 400 3.63 -2.29 -15.17
CA ASN A 400 3.27 -0.99 -15.72
C ASN A 400 3.47 0.19 -14.76
N ILE A 401 3.86 -0.04 -13.51
CA ILE A 401 4.04 1.00 -12.49
C ILE A 401 5.50 1.09 -12.04
N PHE A 402 6.11 -0.02 -11.65
CA PHE A 402 7.38 -0.01 -10.93
C PHE A 402 8.57 -0.29 -11.86
N ALA A 403 9.65 0.46 -11.66
CA ALA A 403 10.90 0.28 -12.37
C ALA A 403 11.76 -0.84 -11.75
N ALA A 404 11.75 -0.96 -10.43
CA ALA A 404 12.45 -2.01 -9.70
C ALA A 404 11.83 -2.27 -8.33
N ILE A 405 11.92 -3.52 -7.87
CA ILE A 405 11.43 -3.92 -6.55
C ILE A 405 12.48 -4.72 -5.77
N TYR A 406 12.45 -4.61 -4.44
CA TYR A 406 13.19 -5.53 -3.57
C TYR A 406 12.25 -6.20 -2.56
N SER A 407 12.30 -7.52 -2.51
CA SER A 407 11.49 -8.36 -1.63
C SER A 407 12.35 -9.01 -0.56
N GLY A 408 12.32 -8.44 0.65
CA GLY A 408 13.09 -8.91 1.79
C GLY A 408 12.41 -10.05 2.54
N GLN A 409 12.97 -11.26 2.57
CA GLN A 409 12.45 -12.42 3.33
C GLN A 409 10.91 -12.59 3.27
N PRO A 410 10.30 -12.72 2.07
CA PRO A 410 8.86 -12.82 1.91
C PRO A 410 8.32 -14.20 2.33
N VAL A 411 7.08 -14.23 2.86
CA VAL A 411 6.22 -15.41 2.72
C VAL A 411 5.82 -15.56 1.26
N THR A 412 6.00 -16.74 0.69
CA THR A 412 5.76 -17.04 -0.73
C THR A 412 4.64 -18.06 -0.94
N TYR A 413 4.21 -18.75 0.13
CA TYR A 413 3.15 -19.75 0.10
C TYR A 413 2.40 -19.81 1.44
N PHE A 414 1.15 -19.32 1.45
CA PHE A 414 0.36 -19.17 2.67
C PHE A 414 -0.31 -20.44 3.20
N GLU A 415 -0.32 -21.53 2.42
CA GLU A 415 -0.78 -22.84 2.91
C GLU A 415 0.36 -23.68 3.52
N ALA A 416 1.61 -23.24 3.39
CA ALA A 416 2.72 -23.89 4.06
C ALA A 416 2.63 -23.71 5.59
N THR A 417 3.33 -24.59 6.31
CA THR A 417 3.46 -24.49 7.76
C THR A 417 4.06 -23.12 8.14
N PRO A 418 3.40 -22.38 9.05
CA PRO A 418 3.92 -21.11 9.53
C PRO A 418 5.21 -21.25 10.33
N GLY A 419 5.94 -20.15 10.44
CA GLY A 419 7.03 -20.03 11.41
C GLY A 419 6.55 -20.16 12.84
N ILE A 420 7.50 -20.32 13.76
CA ILE A 420 7.21 -20.50 15.20
C ILE A 420 6.59 -19.23 15.79
N GLN A 421 6.90 -18.08 15.19
CA GLN A 421 6.55 -16.77 15.74
C GLN A 421 5.21 -16.21 15.25
N GLU A 422 4.65 -16.69 14.12
CA GLU A 422 3.52 -16.03 13.45
C GLU A 422 2.41 -17.03 13.04
N PRO A 423 1.28 -17.13 13.77
CA PRO A 423 0.15 -17.98 13.41
C PRO A 423 -0.68 -17.33 12.27
N TRP A 424 -0.05 -17.08 11.13
CA TRP A 424 -0.73 -16.45 10.00
C TRP A 424 -1.92 -17.25 9.45
N PRO A 425 -2.01 -18.60 9.48
CA PRO A 425 -3.17 -19.29 8.94
C PRO A 425 -4.48 -18.91 9.65
N GLU A 426 -4.48 -18.83 10.98
CA GLU A 426 -5.65 -18.42 11.77
C GLU A 426 -5.99 -16.95 11.54
N LEU A 427 -4.98 -16.09 11.47
CA LEU A 427 -5.15 -14.67 11.17
C LEU A 427 -5.74 -14.48 9.76
N LEU A 428 -5.19 -15.16 8.76
CA LEU A 428 -5.68 -15.08 7.39
C LEU A 428 -7.09 -15.66 7.25
N ALA A 429 -7.44 -16.71 8.00
CA ALA A 429 -8.80 -17.25 7.98
C ALA A 429 -9.86 -16.23 8.42
N MET A 430 -9.51 -15.31 9.33
CA MET A 430 -10.38 -14.21 9.71
C MET A 430 -10.56 -13.17 8.60
N ARG A 431 -9.64 -13.09 7.64
CA ARG A 431 -9.60 -12.07 6.56
C ARG A 431 -10.08 -12.61 5.21
N TRP A 432 -9.73 -13.85 4.90
CA TRP A 432 -9.85 -14.52 3.61
C TRP A 432 -10.74 -15.77 3.66
N GLY A 433 -11.15 -16.20 4.86
CA GLY A 433 -11.85 -17.47 5.07
C GLY A 433 -10.87 -18.63 5.19
N ALA A 434 -11.35 -19.80 5.62
CA ALA A 434 -10.49 -20.97 5.75
C ALA A 434 -9.85 -21.36 4.40
N GLN A 435 -8.64 -21.91 4.43
CA GLN A 435 -7.91 -22.37 3.22
C GLN A 435 -8.77 -23.24 2.30
N ALA A 436 -9.54 -24.17 2.87
CA ALA A 436 -10.44 -25.04 2.12
C ALA A 436 -11.56 -24.31 1.34
N LEU A 437 -11.88 -23.06 1.70
CA LEU A 437 -12.85 -22.23 0.98
C LEU A 437 -12.25 -21.58 -0.26
N ASN A 438 -10.98 -21.19 -0.17
CA ASN A 438 -10.21 -20.54 -1.24
C ASN A 438 -11.05 -19.51 -2.01
N LEU A 439 -11.60 -18.55 -1.27
CA LEU A 439 -12.63 -17.64 -1.76
C LEU A 439 -12.15 -16.83 -2.97
N PRO A 440 -13.03 -16.57 -3.95
CA PRO A 440 -12.65 -15.86 -5.18
C PRO A 440 -12.16 -14.45 -4.90
N ILE A 441 -11.14 -14.00 -5.64
CA ILE A 441 -10.64 -12.64 -5.57
C ILE A 441 -11.37 -11.68 -6.51
N ALA A 442 -11.35 -10.40 -6.19
CA ALA A 442 -11.61 -9.31 -7.11
C ALA A 442 -10.53 -8.22 -7.01
N ILE A 443 -9.94 -7.87 -8.16
CA ILE A 443 -8.80 -6.98 -8.28
C ILE A 443 -9.25 -5.69 -8.97
N SER A 444 -8.89 -4.55 -8.39
CA SER A 444 -9.06 -3.24 -9.01
C SER A 444 -7.88 -2.32 -8.64
N ALA A 445 -7.62 -1.33 -9.49
CA ALA A 445 -6.62 -0.29 -9.23
C ALA A 445 -7.03 1.02 -9.91
N PRO A 446 -6.56 2.18 -9.41
CA PRO A 446 -6.70 3.45 -10.11
C PRO A 446 -6.09 3.42 -11.52
N ASN A 447 -6.49 4.36 -12.38
CA ASN A 447 -5.86 4.61 -13.69
C ASN A 447 -5.78 3.38 -14.63
N GLY A 448 -6.66 2.39 -14.46
CA GLY A 448 -6.62 1.15 -15.25
C GLY A 448 -5.38 0.28 -14.99
N TRP A 449 -4.65 0.53 -13.90
CA TRP A 449 -3.37 -0.15 -13.64
C TRP A 449 -3.50 -1.66 -13.41
N ALA A 450 -4.71 -2.15 -13.13
CA ALA A 450 -5.02 -3.57 -12.96
C ALA A 450 -5.84 -4.15 -14.13
N ASP A 451 -5.94 -3.44 -15.27
CA ASP A 451 -6.75 -3.90 -16.41
C ASP A 451 -6.27 -5.26 -16.95
N HIS A 452 -4.95 -5.48 -17.00
CA HIS A 452 -4.37 -6.76 -17.41
C HIS A 452 -4.57 -7.89 -16.41
N LEU A 453 -4.93 -7.57 -15.15
CA LEU A 453 -5.20 -8.54 -14.09
C LEU A 453 -6.66 -8.97 -14.03
N GLN A 454 -7.58 -8.28 -14.72
CA GLN A 454 -9.01 -8.58 -14.65
C GLN A 454 -9.34 -10.02 -15.06
N LYS A 455 -8.51 -10.63 -15.92
CA LYS A 455 -8.62 -12.06 -16.31
C LYS A 455 -8.47 -13.05 -15.14
N TYR A 456 -7.91 -12.61 -14.01
CA TYR A 456 -7.70 -13.44 -12.81
C TYR A 456 -8.78 -13.26 -11.74
N ASN A 457 -9.75 -12.36 -11.93
CA ASN A 457 -10.89 -12.27 -11.01
C ASN A 457 -11.62 -13.61 -10.95
N GLY A 458 -11.98 -14.03 -9.74
CA GLY A 458 -12.59 -15.34 -9.49
C GLY A 458 -11.60 -16.47 -9.19
N VAL A 459 -10.29 -16.28 -9.37
CA VAL A 459 -9.27 -17.20 -8.84
C VAL A 459 -9.37 -17.19 -7.31
N GLY A 460 -9.18 -18.34 -6.67
CA GLY A 460 -9.20 -18.42 -5.22
C GLY A 460 -8.05 -17.66 -4.57
N VAL A 461 -8.28 -17.02 -3.42
CA VAL A 461 -7.30 -16.16 -2.75
C VAL A 461 -6.00 -16.87 -2.35
N TYR A 462 -6.07 -18.11 -1.87
CA TYR A 462 -4.87 -18.88 -1.51
C TYR A 462 -4.12 -19.35 -2.74
N ASP A 463 -4.83 -19.66 -3.84
CA ASP A 463 -4.19 -19.89 -5.13
C ASP A 463 -3.53 -18.60 -5.63
N TRP A 464 -4.20 -17.46 -5.53
CA TRP A 464 -3.68 -16.17 -5.99
C TRP A 464 -2.42 -15.74 -5.24
N GLU A 465 -2.42 -15.95 -3.92
CA GLU A 465 -1.32 -15.64 -3.02
C GLU A 465 -0.28 -16.77 -2.91
N ASP A 466 -0.40 -17.86 -3.69
CA ASP A 466 0.75 -18.73 -4.01
C ASP A 466 1.66 -17.99 -5.02
N LEU A 467 2.58 -17.19 -4.48
CA LEU A 467 3.51 -16.35 -5.22
C LEU A 467 4.59 -17.18 -5.92
N ARG A 468 5.01 -18.32 -5.37
CA ARG A 468 5.98 -19.22 -6.03
C ARG A 468 5.39 -19.83 -7.31
N ALA A 469 4.10 -20.18 -7.31
CA ALA A 469 3.45 -20.82 -8.46
C ALA A 469 3.34 -19.88 -9.66
N ALA A 470 3.34 -18.56 -9.45
CA ALA A 470 3.34 -17.58 -10.54
C ALA A 470 4.62 -17.62 -11.40
N PHE A 471 5.71 -18.17 -10.89
CA PHE A 471 6.97 -18.37 -11.62
C PHE A 471 7.05 -19.72 -12.34
N ASN A 472 6.10 -20.62 -12.09
CA ASN A 472 6.09 -21.96 -12.66
C ASN A 472 5.00 -22.08 -13.74
N PRO A 473 5.34 -22.02 -15.03
CA PRO A 473 4.35 -22.14 -16.11
C PRO A 473 3.61 -23.49 -16.13
N ALA A 474 4.15 -24.53 -15.48
CA ALA A 474 3.44 -25.80 -15.34
C ALA A 474 2.35 -25.74 -14.25
N ALA A 475 2.55 -24.92 -13.21
CA ALA A 475 1.56 -24.71 -12.15
C ALA A 475 0.54 -23.63 -12.53
N LYS A 476 0.98 -22.52 -13.11
CA LYS A 476 0.14 -21.39 -13.56
C LYS A 476 0.48 -21.00 -15.01
N PRO A 477 0.00 -21.77 -16.01
CA PRO A 477 0.33 -21.51 -17.42
C PRO A 477 -0.20 -20.16 -17.93
N ASP A 478 -1.28 -19.67 -17.35
CA ASP A 478 -1.89 -18.36 -17.61
C ASP A 478 -1.01 -17.18 -17.17
N ARG A 479 -0.18 -17.38 -16.14
CA ARG A 479 0.79 -16.38 -15.61
C ARG A 479 2.13 -16.40 -16.34
N GLY A 480 2.45 -17.46 -17.08
CA GLY A 480 3.74 -17.62 -17.76
C GLY A 480 4.04 -16.54 -18.82
N GLY A 481 3.01 -15.84 -19.31
CA GLY A 481 3.14 -14.75 -20.28
C GLY A 481 2.98 -13.34 -19.69
N ASP A 482 2.71 -13.18 -18.39
CA ASP A 482 2.56 -11.86 -17.78
C ASP A 482 3.89 -11.14 -17.72
N GLU A 483 3.93 -9.81 -17.84
CA GLU A 483 5.14 -9.05 -17.54
C GLU A 483 5.36 -8.97 -16.02
N MET A 484 6.61 -8.82 -15.58
CA MET A 484 6.97 -8.66 -14.17
C MET A 484 8.05 -7.58 -14.02
N VAL A 485 8.00 -6.85 -12.91
CA VAL A 485 8.99 -5.83 -12.56
C VAL A 485 10.33 -6.52 -12.29
N PRO A 486 11.48 -5.98 -12.73
CA PRO A 486 12.79 -6.48 -12.30
C PRO A 486 12.96 -6.42 -10.78
N PHE A 487 13.39 -7.50 -10.15
CA PHE A 487 13.40 -7.55 -8.69
C PHE A 487 14.59 -8.28 -8.06
N GLY A 488 14.93 -7.86 -6.84
CA GLY A 488 15.77 -8.62 -5.92
C GLY A 488 14.91 -9.38 -4.89
N ILE A 489 15.35 -10.56 -4.47
CA ILE A 489 14.71 -11.35 -3.40
C ILE A 489 15.76 -11.98 -2.49
N ASP A 490 15.50 -12.09 -1.20
CA ASP A 490 16.38 -12.80 -0.28
C ASP A 490 15.65 -13.62 0.78
N HIS A 491 16.37 -14.56 1.40
CA HIS A 491 15.90 -15.37 2.53
C HIS A 491 17.05 -15.71 3.50
N GLY A 492 16.75 -15.85 4.79
CA GLY A 492 17.69 -16.35 5.79
C GLY A 492 17.48 -17.84 6.07
N THR A 493 18.53 -18.66 6.07
CA THR A 493 18.43 -20.12 6.30
C THR A 493 18.02 -20.50 7.73
N ILE A 494 18.22 -19.59 8.69
CA ILE A 494 17.85 -19.76 10.10
C ILE A 494 16.73 -18.80 10.52
N ASP A 495 15.99 -18.24 9.56
CA ASP A 495 14.80 -17.44 9.80
C ASP A 495 13.70 -18.30 10.45
N ASP A 496 13.27 -17.91 11.65
CA ASP A 496 12.28 -18.60 12.47
C ASP A 496 10.87 -17.99 12.39
N ALA A 497 10.73 -16.84 11.73
CA ALA A 497 9.46 -16.20 11.40
C ALA A 497 8.99 -16.63 10.01
N VAL A 498 9.84 -16.51 8.99
CA VAL A 498 9.59 -16.93 7.61
C VAL A 498 10.48 -18.12 7.28
N LEU A 499 10.00 -19.32 7.64
CA LEU A 499 10.81 -20.54 7.58
C LEU A 499 11.37 -20.81 6.18
N PHE A 500 12.69 -20.82 6.07
CA PHE A 500 13.38 -21.10 4.81
C PHE A 500 12.92 -22.39 4.13
N PRO A 501 12.76 -23.56 4.80
CA PRO A 501 12.37 -24.79 4.11
C PRO A 501 10.98 -24.75 3.45
N SER A 502 10.05 -23.94 3.96
CA SER A 502 8.67 -23.87 3.44
C SER A 502 8.40 -22.64 2.57
N GLN A 503 9.16 -21.57 2.76
CA GLN A 503 8.96 -20.28 2.07
C GLN A 503 10.09 -19.95 1.09
N GLY A 504 11.34 -19.94 1.57
CA GLY A 504 12.50 -19.55 0.77
C GLY A 504 12.98 -20.62 -0.18
N GLN A 505 13.33 -21.80 0.32
CA GLN A 505 13.87 -22.90 -0.47
C GLN A 505 12.99 -23.26 -1.70
N PRO A 506 11.65 -23.34 -1.59
CA PRO A 506 10.82 -23.74 -2.73
C PRO A 506 10.61 -22.66 -3.81
N VAL A 507 10.97 -21.38 -3.56
CA VAL A 507 10.75 -20.30 -4.54
C VAL A 507 11.86 -20.21 -5.59
N TYR A 508 13.09 -20.60 -5.25
CA TYR A 508 14.24 -20.49 -6.15
C TYR A 508 14.21 -21.42 -7.37
N PRO A 509 13.82 -22.71 -7.27
CA PRO A 509 13.74 -23.56 -8.46
C PRO A 509 12.82 -23.03 -9.57
N PRO A 510 11.57 -22.60 -9.30
CA PRO A 510 10.72 -22.03 -10.36
C PRO A 510 11.23 -20.66 -10.83
N LEU A 511 11.83 -19.84 -9.96
CA LEU A 511 12.47 -18.59 -10.39
C LEU A 511 13.62 -18.82 -11.37
N LEU A 512 14.50 -19.79 -11.07
CA LEU A 512 15.63 -20.15 -11.92
C LEU A 512 15.20 -20.68 -13.29
N ALA A 513 14.05 -21.36 -13.35
CA ALA A 513 13.45 -21.84 -14.59
C ALA A 513 12.61 -20.77 -15.32
N SER A 514 12.38 -19.60 -14.71
CA SER A 514 11.55 -18.56 -15.26
C SER A 514 12.36 -17.57 -16.12
N PRO A 515 11.84 -17.10 -17.26
CA PRO A 515 12.49 -16.09 -18.09
C PRO A 515 12.22 -14.68 -17.52
N ARG A 516 12.59 -14.45 -16.26
CA ARG A 516 12.32 -13.19 -15.53
C ARG A 516 13.62 -12.47 -15.19
N ALA A 517 13.56 -11.14 -15.13
CA ALA A 517 14.65 -10.32 -14.64
C ALA A 517 14.64 -10.34 -13.10
N TRP A 518 15.46 -11.21 -12.51
CA TRP A 518 15.56 -11.32 -11.06
C TRP A 518 16.98 -11.63 -10.61
N ALA A 519 17.31 -11.29 -9.38
CA ALA A 519 18.44 -11.84 -8.67
C ALA A 519 18.05 -12.14 -7.22
N GLY A 520 18.83 -12.99 -6.55
CA GLY A 520 18.55 -13.28 -5.17
C GLY A 520 19.70 -13.83 -4.37
N GLY A 521 19.49 -13.86 -3.05
CA GLY A 521 20.48 -14.26 -2.07
C GLY A 521 19.87 -15.07 -0.94
N ILE A 522 20.63 -16.05 -0.51
CA ILE A 522 20.32 -16.87 0.65
C ILE A 522 21.50 -16.69 1.61
N THR A 523 21.21 -16.25 2.83
CA THR A 523 22.22 -15.97 3.85
C THR A 523 22.01 -16.85 5.07
N GLU A 524 23.08 -17.10 5.83
CA GLU A 524 22.96 -17.66 7.17
C GLU A 524 22.55 -16.55 8.13
N ALA A 525 21.27 -16.19 8.11
CA ALA A 525 20.72 -15.08 8.87
C ALA A 525 19.36 -15.46 9.47
N GLU A 526 19.05 -14.84 10.61
CA GLU A 526 17.72 -14.88 11.24
C GLU A 526 16.73 -13.97 10.47
N HIS A 527 15.60 -13.66 11.08
CA HIS A 527 14.61 -12.73 10.52
C HIS A 527 15.08 -11.27 10.61
N GLU A 528 15.99 -10.88 9.72
CA GLU A 528 16.63 -9.56 9.71
C GLU A 528 16.73 -8.93 8.31
N TRP A 529 16.95 -7.62 8.29
CA TRP A 529 17.00 -6.82 7.07
C TRP A 529 18.38 -6.87 6.39
N SER A 530 18.44 -7.37 5.15
CA SER A 530 19.69 -7.55 4.41
C SER A 530 20.14 -6.34 3.55
N ASN A 531 19.60 -5.14 3.78
CA ASN A 531 20.08 -3.88 3.16
C ASN A 531 20.22 -3.89 1.62
N PHE A 532 19.26 -4.45 0.88
CA PHE A 532 19.32 -4.51 -0.59
C PHE A 532 20.57 -5.21 -1.14
N GLY A 533 21.08 -6.24 -0.46
CA GLY A 533 22.30 -6.93 -0.87
C GLY A 533 22.18 -7.72 -2.19
N PHE A 534 20.97 -8.00 -2.65
CA PHE A 534 20.70 -8.98 -3.71
C PHE A 534 19.86 -8.54 -4.93
N PRO A 535 19.68 -7.24 -5.28
CA PRO A 535 19.25 -6.87 -6.63
C PRO A 535 20.22 -7.36 -7.70
N LEU A 536 19.75 -7.42 -8.95
CA LEU A 536 20.59 -7.66 -10.12
C LEU A 536 21.80 -6.69 -10.13
N PRO A 537 23.00 -7.10 -10.58
CA PRO A 537 24.20 -6.24 -10.53
C PRO A 537 24.02 -4.86 -11.19
N ALA A 538 23.31 -4.78 -12.31
CA ALA A 538 23.05 -3.49 -12.98
C ALA A 538 21.98 -2.63 -12.26
N MET A 539 21.33 -3.18 -11.24
CA MET A 539 20.35 -2.53 -10.37
C MET A 539 20.83 -2.44 -8.91
N ALA A 540 22.03 -2.94 -8.61
CA ALA A 540 22.57 -2.96 -7.25
C ALA A 540 22.72 -1.55 -6.69
N SER A 541 22.82 -1.45 -5.38
CA SER A 541 22.99 -0.16 -4.73
C SER A 541 24.31 0.51 -5.13
N VAL A 542 24.29 1.84 -5.19
CA VAL A 542 25.48 2.67 -5.37
C VAL A 542 25.48 3.66 -4.20
N GLU A 543 26.58 3.72 -3.45
CA GLU A 543 26.73 4.65 -2.31
C GLU A 543 25.59 4.53 -1.28
N ASP A 544 25.21 3.30 -0.91
CA ASP A 544 24.10 2.99 0.00
C ASP A 544 22.70 3.42 -0.48
N VAL A 545 22.56 3.83 -1.74
CA VAL A 545 21.28 4.15 -2.39
C VAL A 545 20.81 2.94 -3.22
N PRO A 546 19.59 2.43 -3.02
CA PRO A 546 19.10 1.27 -3.76
C PRO A 546 18.89 1.56 -5.26
N PHE A 547 18.71 0.50 -6.05
CA PHE A 547 18.30 0.57 -7.47
C PHE A 547 19.19 1.47 -8.33
N TRP A 548 20.51 1.28 -8.24
CA TRP A 548 21.54 2.05 -8.95
C TRP A 548 21.40 3.57 -8.78
N GLY A 549 21.26 4.03 -7.53
CA GLY A 549 21.08 5.46 -7.25
C GLY A 549 19.76 6.01 -7.79
N LEU A 550 18.70 5.19 -7.79
CA LEU A 550 17.37 5.53 -8.31
C LEU A 550 17.38 5.98 -9.79
N ARG A 551 18.17 5.28 -10.61
CA ARG A 551 18.29 5.54 -12.05
C ARG A 551 17.67 4.46 -12.93
N VAL A 552 17.31 3.31 -12.37
CA VAL A 552 16.60 2.25 -13.11
C VAL A 552 15.27 2.81 -13.64
N ILE A 553 15.00 2.65 -14.92
CA ILE A 553 13.78 3.16 -15.57
C ILE A 553 12.83 2.02 -15.95
N ARG A 554 11.52 2.26 -15.81
CA ARG A 554 10.48 1.24 -16.04
C ARG A 554 10.40 0.77 -17.49
N ASP A 555 10.33 1.70 -18.44
CA ASP A 555 10.07 1.37 -19.86
C ASP A 555 11.34 0.99 -20.66
N GLU A 556 12.38 0.51 -19.99
CA GLU A 556 13.59 -0.05 -20.66
C GLU A 556 13.56 -1.58 -20.67
N THR A 557 14.00 -2.16 -21.78
CA THR A 557 14.19 -3.60 -21.88
C THR A 557 15.29 -4.08 -20.92
N VAL A 558 14.99 -5.15 -20.18
CA VAL A 558 15.87 -5.75 -19.18
C VAL A 558 15.95 -7.25 -19.41
N PRO A 559 17.13 -7.88 -19.17
CA PRO A 559 17.30 -9.27 -19.52
C PRO A 559 16.64 -10.20 -18.52
N GLY A 560 15.86 -11.17 -19.01
CA GLY A 560 15.50 -12.36 -18.25
C GLY A 560 16.64 -13.36 -18.28
N LEU A 561 17.25 -13.63 -17.12
CA LEU A 561 18.35 -14.59 -17.00
C LEU A 561 17.89 -15.83 -16.23
N SER A 562 18.04 -16.99 -16.86
CA SER A 562 17.67 -18.29 -16.31
C SER A 562 18.85 -19.25 -16.44
N LEU A 563 18.97 -20.22 -15.53
CA LEU A 563 19.93 -21.33 -15.65
C LEU A 563 21.40 -20.91 -15.88
N LEU A 564 21.85 -19.78 -15.30
CA LEU A 564 23.27 -19.39 -15.40
C LEU A 564 24.17 -20.49 -14.84
N SER A 565 25.26 -20.81 -15.53
CA SER A 565 26.17 -21.89 -15.11
C SER A 565 26.88 -21.60 -13.78
N SER A 566 26.94 -20.32 -13.39
CA SER A 566 27.48 -19.85 -12.12
C SER A 566 26.45 -19.88 -10.99
N ASN A 567 25.17 -20.16 -11.28
CA ASN A 567 24.18 -20.30 -10.22
C ASN A 567 24.45 -21.58 -9.42
N ASN A 568 24.14 -21.50 -8.14
CA ASN A 568 24.36 -22.62 -7.23
C ASN A 568 23.36 -23.77 -7.49
N PRO A 569 23.67 -24.99 -7.04
CA PRO A 569 22.78 -26.13 -7.21
C PRO A 569 21.39 -25.93 -6.56
N GLU A 570 20.36 -26.47 -7.20
CA GLU A 570 18.98 -26.48 -6.69
C GLU A 570 18.59 -27.85 -6.07
N PRO A 571 17.73 -27.87 -5.03
CA PRO A 571 17.28 -26.71 -4.25
C PRO A 571 18.40 -26.22 -3.31
N PRO A 572 18.44 -24.92 -2.97
CA PRO A 572 19.47 -24.40 -2.08
C PRO A 572 19.33 -24.99 -0.68
N THR A 573 20.45 -25.45 -0.10
CA THR A 573 20.51 -25.94 1.29
C THR A 573 21.48 -25.14 2.16
N GLU A 574 22.25 -24.23 1.55
CA GLU A 574 23.29 -23.44 2.18
C GLU A 574 23.22 -21.99 1.65
N PRO A 575 23.90 -21.03 2.29
CA PRO A 575 23.99 -19.65 1.79
C PRO A 575 24.55 -19.60 0.36
N VAL A 576 23.83 -18.95 -0.55
CA VAL A 576 24.14 -18.91 -1.98
C VAL A 576 23.59 -17.63 -2.63
N THR A 577 24.05 -17.30 -3.83
CA THR A 577 23.49 -16.21 -4.64
C THR A 577 23.09 -16.70 -6.03
N TYR A 578 22.19 -15.96 -6.66
CA TYR A 578 21.61 -16.23 -7.97
C TYR A 578 21.62 -14.99 -8.85
N ASN A 579 22.00 -15.15 -10.12
CA ASN A 579 22.00 -14.08 -11.12
C ASN A 579 22.82 -12.83 -10.73
N GLN A 580 23.88 -13.04 -9.94
CA GLN A 580 24.80 -12.00 -9.46
C GLN A 580 26.08 -11.87 -10.28
N THR A 581 26.29 -12.69 -11.32
CA THR A 581 27.57 -12.81 -12.03
C THR A 581 27.58 -12.22 -13.44
N ILE A 582 26.43 -11.77 -13.92
CA ILE A 582 26.26 -11.15 -15.24
C ILE A 582 25.77 -9.72 -15.05
N LEU A 583 26.47 -8.79 -15.69
CA LEU A 583 26.12 -7.38 -15.81
C LEU A 583 25.65 -7.11 -17.24
N TRP A 584 24.56 -6.38 -17.42
CA TRP A 584 24.20 -5.84 -18.73
C TRP A 584 24.49 -4.33 -18.79
N SER A 585 24.42 -3.76 -20.00
CA SER A 585 24.59 -2.33 -20.25
C SER A 585 23.22 -1.64 -20.39
N PRO A 586 22.59 -1.18 -19.29
CA PRO A 586 21.36 -0.39 -19.34
C PRO A 586 21.64 1.07 -19.70
N SER A 587 20.61 1.88 -19.98
CA SER A 587 20.78 3.33 -20.23
C SER A 587 21.37 4.08 -19.04
N TRP A 588 21.11 3.64 -17.81
CA TRP A 588 21.63 4.27 -16.59
C TRP A 588 23.07 3.86 -16.23
N ASN A 589 23.62 2.87 -16.94
CA ASN A 589 25.00 2.42 -16.83
C ASN A 589 25.51 1.87 -18.18
N ALA A 590 25.48 2.73 -19.20
CA ALA A 590 25.68 2.36 -20.60
C ALA A 590 27.15 2.13 -20.98
N TRP A 591 27.84 1.20 -20.32
CA TRP A 591 29.27 0.92 -20.55
C TRP A 591 29.59 0.39 -21.95
N ASP A 592 28.61 -0.17 -22.66
CA ASP A 592 28.69 -0.53 -24.08
C ASP A 592 27.42 -0.07 -24.85
N GLY A 593 26.93 1.11 -24.50
CA GLY A 593 25.71 1.70 -25.07
C GLY A 593 24.42 1.23 -24.37
N ALA A 594 23.33 1.96 -24.61
CA ALA A 594 22.01 1.59 -24.08
C ALA A 594 21.41 0.41 -24.87
N PRO A 595 20.48 -0.36 -24.28
CA PRO A 595 19.76 -1.40 -25.00
C PRO A 595 18.98 -0.83 -26.19
N VAL A 596 18.86 -1.63 -27.25
CA VAL A 596 17.98 -1.35 -28.40
C VAL A 596 16.81 -2.32 -28.33
N ASP A 597 15.59 -1.78 -28.34
CA ASP A 597 14.34 -2.55 -28.41
C ASP A 597 13.38 -1.85 -29.40
N GLU A 598 13.57 -2.16 -30.68
CA GLU A 598 12.81 -1.59 -31.79
C GLU A 598 12.17 -2.69 -32.65
N PRO A 599 11.11 -2.37 -33.42
CA PRO A 599 10.55 -3.33 -34.36
C PRO A 599 11.61 -3.84 -35.36
N GLY A 600 12.08 -5.07 -35.17
CA GLY A 600 13.05 -5.73 -36.05
C GLY A 600 14.50 -5.72 -35.54
N GLU A 601 14.79 -5.07 -34.42
CA GLU A 601 16.11 -5.13 -33.77
C GLU A 601 15.96 -5.14 -32.25
N TRP A 602 16.55 -6.15 -31.63
CA TRP A 602 16.79 -6.18 -30.19
C TRP A 602 18.27 -6.41 -29.94
N ARG A 603 18.91 -5.56 -29.14
CA ARG A 603 20.34 -5.64 -28.84
C ARG A 603 20.63 -5.20 -27.41
N MET A 604 21.41 -6.00 -26.70
CA MET A 604 21.88 -5.71 -25.35
C MET A 604 23.28 -6.26 -25.16
N SER A 605 24.13 -5.49 -24.49
CA SER A 605 25.48 -5.91 -24.17
C SER A 605 25.53 -6.54 -22.79
N PHE A 606 26.25 -7.66 -22.69
CA PHE A 606 26.45 -8.43 -21.46
C PHE A 606 27.94 -8.57 -21.16
N CYS A 607 28.26 -8.60 -19.89
CA CYS A 607 29.59 -8.86 -19.38
C CYS A 607 29.52 -9.77 -18.16
N ALA A 608 30.41 -10.76 -18.10
CA ALA A 608 30.63 -11.52 -16.89
C ALA A 608 31.47 -10.71 -15.89
N ILE A 609 30.94 -10.48 -14.68
CA ILE A 609 31.68 -9.82 -13.60
C ILE A 609 32.56 -10.79 -12.81
N ASP A 610 32.37 -12.09 -13.03
CA ASP A 610 33.23 -13.18 -12.57
C ASP A 610 33.68 -14.04 -13.76
N ALA A 611 34.95 -14.46 -13.78
CA ALA A 611 35.62 -15.09 -14.93
C ALA A 611 35.09 -16.50 -15.27
N GLU A 612 34.29 -17.10 -14.39
CA GLU A 612 33.74 -18.46 -14.55
C GLU A 612 32.26 -18.48 -15.00
N ALA A 613 31.61 -17.33 -15.21
CA ALA A 613 30.18 -17.26 -15.53
C ALA A 613 29.88 -17.40 -17.03
N VAL A 614 28.97 -18.34 -17.38
CA VAL A 614 28.35 -18.48 -18.71
C VAL A 614 26.83 -18.45 -18.55
N ALA A 615 26.13 -17.76 -19.46
CA ALA A 615 24.69 -17.51 -19.37
C ALA A 615 23.91 -18.10 -20.55
N ASP A 616 22.78 -18.75 -20.26
CA ASP A 616 21.71 -19.00 -21.25
C ASP A 616 20.70 -17.85 -21.17
N GLY A 617 20.54 -17.10 -22.26
CA GLY A 617 19.65 -15.95 -22.34
C GLY A 617 18.42 -16.21 -23.21
N SER A 618 17.24 -15.75 -22.78
CA SER A 618 16.08 -15.54 -23.64
C SER A 618 15.88 -14.04 -23.87
N PRO A 619 15.76 -13.56 -25.12
CA PRO A 619 15.37 -12.17 -25.39
C PRO A 619 13.94 -11.88 -24.95
#